data_AF-A0A2W2CNV0-F1
#
_entry.id   AF-A0A2W2CNV0-F1
#
_cell.length_a   1.000
_cell.length_b   1.000
_cell.length_c   1.000
_cell.angle_alpha   90.00
_cell.angle_beta   90.00
_cell.angle_gamma   90.00
#
_symmetry.space_group_name_H-M   'P 1'
#
loop_
_entity.id
_entity.type
_entity.pdbx_description
1 polymer ?
#
loop_
_entity_poly.entity_id
_entity_poly.type
_entity_poly.pdbx_seq_one_letter_code
_entity_poly.pdbx_strand_id
1 'polypeptide(L)'
;MVSTSTTDRRDVIVRSVFLSDNVGEMVAWHDVEGPAIDIHLEPLDSGQRVDLSITPAEARIVAGQLAEIAAIAQRAGWTPAVLAEVRERFLPGLTDEQIIERLDALADRLDGGVLGHRGHVDWRAGRMLVAETGAELLDRADTAVGEAERHLAGYRQAVERLGAVKAELDQVRRFYRAESEVA
;
A
#
# COMPACT_ATOMS: atom_id res chain seq x y z
N MET A 1 37.39 -40.29 -39.63
CA MET A 1 36.94 -40.50 -38.25
C MET A 1 36.26 -39.21 -37.84
N VAL A 2 34.93 -39.20 -37.84
CA VAL A 2 34.12 -38.00 -37.52
C VAL A 2 34.13 -37.86 -36.01
N SER A 3 34.77 -36.81 -35.49
CA SER A 3 34.60 -36.41 -34.10
C SER A 3 33.22 -35.79 -33.99
N THR A 4 32.22 -36.58 -33.62
CA THR A 4 30.92 -36.10 -33.20
C THR A 4 31.13 -35.20 -31.98
N SER A 5 30.97 -33.89 -32.17
CA SER A 5 30.74 -32.97 -31.07
C SER A 5 29.54 -33.49 -30.30
N THR A 6 29.74 -33.92 -29.06
CA THR A 6 28.66 -33.93 -28.07
C THR A 6 28.22 -32.48 -27.93
N THR A 7 27.28 -32.08 -28.77
CA THR A 7 26.57 -30.82 -28.62
C THR A 7 25.88 -30.91 -27.28
N ASP A 8 26.40 -30.15 -26.33
CA ASP A 8 25.82 -29.90 -25.03
C ASP A 8 24.36 -29.51 -25.27
N ARG A 9 23.44 -30.43 -24.99
CA ARG A 9 22.03 -30.25 -25.32
C ARG A 9 21.46 -29.29 -24.29
N ARG A 10 21.56 -28.00 -24.58
CA ARG A 10 20.92 -26.95 -23.80
C ARG A 10 19.44 -26.93 -24.13
N ASP A 11 18.63 -27.44 -23.23
CA ASP A 11 17.18 -27.34 -23.35
C ASP A 11 16.75 -25.98 -22.78
N VAL A 12 16.34 -25.07 -23.66
CA VAL A 12 15.85 -23.74 -23.27
C VAL A 12 14.50 -23.88 -22.57
N ILE A 13 14.40 -23.36 -21.35
CA ILE A 13 13.20 -23.38 -20.52
C ILE A 13 12.33 -22.16 -20.83
N VAL A 14 12.91 -20.96 -20.76
CA VAL A 14 12.19 -19.69 -21.00
C VAL A 14 13.16 -18.64 -21.53
N ARG A 15 12.63 -17.73 -22.35
CA ARG A 15 13.32 -16.55 -22.88
C ARG A 15 12.47 -15.32 -22.63
N SER A 16 13.10 -14.24 -22.17
CA SER A 16 12.47 -12.93 -21.99
C SER A 16 13.44 -11.82 -22.41
N VAL A 17 12.90 -10.67 -22.79
CA VAL A 17 13.70 -9.44 -22.86
C VAL A 17 14.19 -9.05 -21.46
N PHE A 18 15.35 -8.40 -21.35
CA PHE A 18 15.88 -7.92 -20.06
C PHE A 18 15.12 -6.68 -19.57
N LEU A 19 15.19 -5.59 -20.33
CA LEU A 19 14.38 -4.37 -20.13
C LEU A 19 13.59 -4.03 -21.40
N SER A 20 14.24 -4.17 -22.55
CA SER A 20 13.64 -4.11 -23.88
C SER A 20 14.48 -4.94 -24.85
N ASP A 21 13.95 -5.18 -26.03
CA ASP A 21 14.63 -5.82 -27.17
C ASP A 21 15.93 -5.09 -27.58
N ASN A 22 15.99 -3.78 -27.40
CA ASN A 22 17.17 -2.96 -27.72
C ASN A 22 18.26 -2.97 -26.63
N VAL A 23 18.02 -3.63 -25.48
CA VAL A 23 18.97 -3.68 -24.36
C VAL A 23 19.61 -5.06 -24.25
N GLY A 24 18.81 -6.12 -24.36
CA GLY A 24 19.31 -7.47 -24.16
C GLY A 24 18.23 -8.50 -23.85
N GLU A 25 18.66 -9.74 -23.65
CA GLU A 25 17.79 -10.88 -23.34
C GLU A 25 18.27 -11.67 -22.13
N MET A 26 17.31 -12.38 -21.52
CA MET A 26 17.54 -13.39 -20.50
C MET A 26 17.04 -14.73 -21.01
N VAL A 27 17.86 -15.75 -20.88
CA VAL A 27 17.54 -17.12 -21.30
C VAL A 27 17.79 -18.04 -20.13
N ALA A 28 16.73 -18.68 -19.64
CA ALA A 28 16.86 -19.79 -18.72
C ALA A 28 16.93 -21.10 -19.50
N TRP A 29 17.87 -21.96 -19.17
CA TRP A 29 18.11 -23.22 -19.85
C TRP A 29 18.59 -24.27 -18.84
N HIS A 30 18.60 -25.52 -19.28
CA HIS A 30 19.07 -26.66 -18.49
C HIS A 30 20.03 -27.50 -19.34
N ASP A 31 21.13 -27.93 -18.72
CA ASP A 31 22.11 -28.85 -19.32
C ASP A 31 22.52 -29.97 -18.35
N VAL A 32 23.71 -30.53 -18.56
CA VAL A 32 24.28 -31.57 -17.70
C VAL A 32 24.72 -31.07 -16.32
N GLU A 33 25.02 -29.78 -16.17
CA GLU A 33 25.43 -29.14 -14.90
C GLU A 33 24.22 -28.62 -14.11
N GLY A 34 23.10 -28.36 -14.78
CA GLY A 34 21.81 -28.07 -14.17
C GLY A 34 21.12 -26.84 -14.79
N PRO A 35 20.14 -26.23 -14.10
CA PRO A 35 19.49 -25.03 -14.59
C PRO A 35 20.39 -23.80 -14.41
N ALA A 36 20.54 -23.02 -15.48
CA ALA A 36 21.26 -21.75 -15.50
C ALA A 36 20.44 -20.67 -16.20
N ILE A 37 20.78 -19.41 -15.91
CA ILE A 37 20.18 -18.22 -16.52
C ILE A 37 21.32 -17.41 -17.14
N ASP A 38 21.31 -17.31 -18.46
CA ASP A 38 22.21 -16.44 -19.20
C ASP A 38 21.53 -15.08 -19.41
N ILE A 39 22.25 -14.01 -19.11
CA ILE A 39 21.85 -12.62 -19.35
C ILE A 39 22.83 -12.05 -20.36
N HIS A 40 22.30 -11.67 -21.51
CA HIS A 40 23.04 -11.08 -22.62
C HIS A 40 22.62 -9.63 -22.76
N LEU A 41 23.52 -8.70 -22.41
CA LEU A 41 23.29 -7.27 -22.54
C LEU A 41 24.16 -6.74 -23.67
N GLU A 42 23.50 -6.22 -24.70
CA GLU A 42 24.15 -5.56 -25.84
C GLU A 42 23.28 -4.37 -26.25
N PRO A 43 23.31 -3.26 -25.49
CA PRO A 43 22.49 -2.10 -25.79
C PRO A 43 22.85 -1.52 -27.15
N LEU A 44 21.82 -1.25 -27.97
CA LEU A 44 21.99 -0.70 -29.30
C LEU A 44 22.84 0.59 -29.27
N ASP A 45 23.75 0.72 -30.23
CA ASP A 45 24.64 1.88 -30.41
C ASP A 45 25.63 2.16 -29.27
N SER A 46 25.70 1.31 -28.25
CA SER A 46 26.65 1.48 -27.13
C SER A 46 28.03 0.89 -27.41
N GLY A 47 28.12 -0.12 -28.28
CA GLY A 47 29.32 -0.94 -28.48
C GLY A 47 29.73 -1.75 -27.24
N GLN A 48 28.90 -1.78 -26.20
CA GLN A 48 29.14 -2.50 -24.95
C GLN A 48 28.46 -3.86 -25.01
N ARG A 49 29.14 -4.87 -24.46
CA ARG A 49 28.60 -6.23 -24.34
C ARG A 49 28.93 -6.80 -22.97
N VAL A 50 27.93 -7.35 -22.31
CA VAL A 50 28.07 -8.07 -21.05
C VAL A 50 27.30 -9.39 -21.15
N ASP A 51 28.01 -10.49 -20.92
CA ASP A 51 27.44 -11.82 -20.82
C ASP A 51 27.65 -12.32 -19.39
N LEU A 52 26.55 -12.64 -18.70
CA LEU A 52 26.56 -13.19 -17.35
C LEU A 52 25.80 -14.52 -17.38
N SER A 53 26.35 -15.55 -16.76
CA SER A 53 25.62 -16.78 -16.47
C SER A 53 25.52 -16.93 -14.96
N ILE A 54 24.31 -17.11 -14.45
CA ILE A 54 24.02 -17.25 -13.03
C ILE A 54 23.06 -18.40 -12.76
N THR A 55 23.18 -18.98 -11.58
CA THR A 55 22.24 -19.98 -11.08
C THR A 55 20.90 -19.33 -10.68
N PRO A 56 19.80 -20.11 -10.59
CA PRO A 56 18.54 -19.61 -10.04
C PRO A 56 18.65 -19.10 -8.59
N ALA A 57 19.63 -19.55 -7.81
CA ALA A 57 19.85 -19.05 -6.44
C ALA A 57 20.46 -17.64 -6.47
N GLU A 58 21.50 -17.43 -7.27
CA GLU A 58 22.15 -16.13 -7.46
C GLU A 58 21.20 -15.11 -8.09
N ALA A 59 20.36 -15.53 -9.05
CA ALA A 59 19.35 -14.67 -9.65
C ALA A 59 18.36 -14.12 -8.61
N ARG A 60 17.96 -14.92 -7.61
CA ARG A 60 17.11 -14.46 -6.51
C ARG A 60 17.82 -13.47 -5.59
N ILE A 61 19.13 -13.66 -5.35
CA ILE A 61 19.94 -12.72 -4.57
C ILE A 61 20.02 -11.37 -5.30
N VAL A 62 20.37 -11.38 -6.59
CA VAL A 62 20.46 -10.17 -7.42
C VAL A 62 19.10 -9.46 -7.50
N ALA A 63 18.00 -10.20 -7.68
CA ALA A 63 16.66 -9.62 -7.67
C ALA A 63 16.34 -8.92 -6.34
N GLY A 64 16.71 -9.54 -5.20
CA GLY A 64 16.56 -8.92 -3.89
C GLY A 64 17.38 -7.63 -3.73
N GLN A 65 18.64 -7.63 -4.18
CA GLN A 65 19.50 -6.44 -4.15
C GLN A 65 18.96 -5.31 -5.02
N LEU A 66 18.47 -5.64 -6.22
CA LEU A 66 17.86 -4.65 -7.13
C LEU A 66 16.58 -4.06 -6.53
N ALA A 67 15.74 -4.89 -5.90
CA ALA A 67 14.54 -4.42 -5.20
C ALA A 67 14.88 -3.47 -4.05
N GLU A 68 15.90 -3.79 -3.25
CA GLU A 68 16.37 -2.93 -2.16
C GLU A 68 16.90 -1.58 -2.68
N ILE A 69 17.75 -1.60 -3.71
CA ILE A 69 18.27 -0.37 -4.33
C ILE A 69 17.12 0.47 -4.92
N ALA A 70 16.14 -0.17 -5.57
CA ALA A 70 14.97 0.52 -6.12
C ALA A 70 14.15 1.20 -5.01
N ALA A 71 13.91 0.53 -3.89
CA ALA A 71 13.21 1.10 -2.74
C ALA A 71 13.96 2.32 -2.16
N ILE A 72 15.29 2.24 -2.02
CA ILE A 72 16.12 3.36 -1.56
C ILE A 72 16.04 4.53 -2.54
N ALA A 73 16.18 4.26 -3.85
CA ALA A 73 16.13 5.28 -4.88
C ALA A 73 14.75 5.97 -4.94
N GLN A 74 13.68 5.19 -4.79
CA GLN A 74 12.33 5.72 -4.71
C GLN A 74 12.14 6.61 -3.50
N ARG A 75 12.62 6.18 -2.33
CA ARG A 75 12.54 6.98 -1.10
C ARG A 75 13.34 8.27 -1.19
N ALA A 76 14.47 8.25 -1.87
CA ALA A 76 15.24 9.46 -2.19
C ALA A 76 14.47 10.41 -3.14
N GLY A 77 13.49 9.90 -3.90
CA GLY A 77 12.58 10.66 -4.73
C GLY A 77 11.54 11.49 -3.97
N TRP A 78 11.33 11.23 -2.67
CA TRP A 78 10.48 12.04 -1.78
C TRP A 78 11.12 13.36 -1.40
N THR A 79 11.42 14.18 -2.40
CA THR A 79 12.03 15.49 -2.19
C THR A 79 11.03 16.46 -1.55
N PRO A 80 11.50 17.53 -0.87
CA PRO A 80 10.61 18.55 -0.30
C PRO A 80 9.64 19.16 -1.33
N ALA A 81 10.06 19.28 -2.59
CA ALA A 81 9.19 19.76 -3.68
C ALA A 81 8.04 18.77 -3.97
N VAL A 82 8.34 17.47 -3.98
CA VAL A 82 7.33 16.42 -4.17
C VAL A 82 6.38 16.38 -2.98
N LEU A 83 6.88 16.46 -1.75
CA LEU A 83 6.05 16.46 -0.56
C LEU A 83 5.14 17.70 -0.49
N ALA A 84 5.65 18.87 -0.87
CA ALA A 84 4.85 20.08 -0.99
C ALA A 84 3.73 19.93 -2.04
N GLU A 85 4.06 19.39 -3.22
CA GLU A 85 3.07 19.11 -4.26
C GLU A 85 1.98 18.14 -3.76
N VAL A 86 2.38 17.05 -3.11
CA VAL A 86 1.43 16.03 -2.62
C VAL A 86 0.51 16.62 -1.55
N ARG A 87 1.06 17.42 -0.63
CA ARG A 87 0.27 18.14 0.38
C ARG A 87 -0.76 19.06 -0.27
N GLU A 88 -0.36 19.83 -1.27
CA GLU A 88 -1.24 20.80 -1.90
C GLU A 88 -2.34 20.12 -2.71
N ARG A 89 -2.01 19.06 -3.45
CA ARG A 89 -2.88 18.50 -4.48
C ARG A 89 -3.70 17.29 -4.03
N PHE A 90 -3.17 16.49 -3.10
CA PHE A 90 -3.76 15.19 -2.77
C PHE A 90 -4.05 15.03 -1.27
N LEU A 91 -3.15 15.47 -0.41
CA LEU A 91 -3.20 15.20 1.03
C LEU A 91 -3.12 16.50 1.87
N PRO A 92 -4.09 17.41 1.73
CA PRO A 92 -4.08 18.66 2.48
C PRO A 92 -4.18 18.40 3.98
N GLY A 93 -3.34 19.07 4.75
CA GLY A 93 -3.32 18.99 6.22
C GLY A 93 -2.46 17.86 6.81
N LEU A 94 -1.84 17.01 5.98
CA LEU A 94 -0.87 16.01 6.47
C LEU A 94 0.54 16.59 6.60
N THR A 95 1.28 16.09 7.59
CA THR A 95 2.72 16.39 7.77
C THR A 95 3.57 15.68 6.72
N ASP A 96 4.83 16.10 6.54
CA ASP A 96 5.74 15.44 5.60
C ASP A 96 5.92 13.95 5.96
N GLU A 97 6.05 13.63 7.24
CA GLU A 97 6.19 12.25 7.71
C GLU A 97 4.97 11.40 7.36
N GLN A 98 3.76 11.92 7.61
CA GLN A 98 2.52 11.23 7.25
C GLN A 98 2.40 11.03 5.73
N ILE A 99 2.82 12.03 4.94
CA ILE A 99 2.83 11.91 3.48
C ILE A 99 3.83 10.84 3.02
N ILE A 100 5.04 10.81 3.59
CA ILE A 100 6.05 9.80 3.29
C ILE A 100 5.52 8.40 3.60
N GLU A 101 4.93 8.18 4.77
CA GLU A 101 4.36 6.88 5.14
C GLU A 101 3.32 6.39 4.13
N ARG A 102 2.47 7.31 3.64
CA ARG A 102 1.45 6.98 2.62
C ARG A 102 2.06 6.70 1.26
N LEU A 103 3.08 7.45 0.88
CA LEU A 103 3.78 7.26 -0.38
C LEU A 103 4.58 5.95 -0.38
N ASP A 104 5.22 5.59 0.73
CA ASP A 104 5.91 4.30 0.93
C ASP A 104 4.90 3.14 0.87
N ALA A 105 3.78 3.21 1.60
CA ALA A 105 2.75 2.17 1.55
C ALA A 105 2.13 2.02 0.15
N LEU A 106 1.94 3.13 -0.57
CA LEU A 106 1.46 3.10 -1.94
C LEU A 106 2.51 2.52 -2.89
N ALA A 107 3.78 2.83 -2.68
CA ALA A 107 4.91 2.32 -3.45
C ALA A 107 5.00 0.81 -3.37
N ASP A 108 4.95 0.26 -2.16
CA ASP A 108 4.99 -1.18 -1.93
C ASP A 108 3.83 -1.88 -2.63
N ARG A 109 2.64 -1.27 -2.63
CA ARG A 109 1.46 -1.85 -3.29
C ARG A 109 1.49 -1.75 -4.82
N LEU A 110 2.18 -0.76 -5.37
CA LEU A 110 2.27 -0.51 -6.81
C LEU A 110 3.61 -0.98 -7.40
N ASP A 111 4.37 -1.80 -6.68
CA ASP A 111 5.71 -2.27 -7.08
C ASP A 111 6.62 -1.12 -7.57
N GLY A 112 6.59 0.00 -6.84
CA GLY A 112 7.36 1.21 -7.12
C GLY A 112 6.72 2.22 -8.08
N GLY A 113 5.53 1.94 -8.61
CA GLY A 113 4.81 2.77 -9.59
C GLY A 113 4.14 4.04 -9.06
N VAL A 114 4.80 4.80 -8.17
CA VAL A 114 4.22 6.04 -7.58
C VAL A 114 4.72 7.31 -8.24
N LEU A 115 6.00 7.34 -8.61
CA LEU A 115 6.59 8.48 -9.31
C LEU A 115 6.33 8.33 -10.82
N GLY A 116 5.75 9.37 -11.41
CA GLY A 116 5.57 9.52 -12.85
C GLY A 116 6.77 10.23 -13.50
N HIS A 117 6.56 10.76 -14.71
CA HIS A 117 7.59 11.44 -15.48
C HIS A 117 8.18 12.64 -14.71
N ARG A 118 9.52 12.78 -14.72
CA ARG A 118 10.31 13.84 -14.03
C ARG A 118 10.26 13.83 -12.50
N GLY A 119 9.86 12.71 -11.88
CA GLY A 119 9.89 12.58 -10.41
C GLY A 119 8.73 13.27 -9.69
N HIS A 120 7.67 13.64 -10.41
CA HIS A 120 6.39 14.04 -9.80
C HIS A 120 5.57 12.80 -9.45
N VAL A 121 4.66 12.90 -8.49
CA VAL A 121 3.70 11.81 -8.23
C VAL A 121 2.78 11.65 -9.44
N ASP A 122 2.64 10.41 -9.90
CA ASP A 122 1.73 10.10 -11.00
C ASP A 122 0.29 10.47 -10.62
N TRP A 123 -0.47 11.01 -11.57
CA TRP A 123 -1.83 11.48 -11.30
C TRP A 123 -2.76 10.37 -10.77
N ARG A 124 -2.62 9.14 -11.29
CA ARG A 124 -3.39 7.98 -10.82
C ARG A 124 -2.99 7.62 -9.39
N ALA A 125 -1.69 7.62 -9.09
CA ALA A 125 -1.19 7.39 -7.74
C ALA A 125 -1.71 8.44 -6.75
N GLY A 126 -1.67 9.72 -7.12
CA GLY A 126 -2.23 10.81 -6.31
C GLY A 126 -3.73 10.65 -6.05
N ARG A 127 -4.51 10.22 -7.05
CA ARG A 127 -5.95 9.93 -6.88
C ARG A 127 -6.21 8.76 -5.93
N MET A 128 -5.34 7.75 -5.92
CA MET A 128 -5.44 6.63 -4.97
C MET A 128 -5.21 7.12 -3.54
N LEU A 129 -4.22 8.00 -3.30
CA LEU A 129 -3.99 8.63 -1.99
C LEU A 129 -5.24 9.36 -1.48
N VAL A 130 -5.88 10.17 -2.32
CA VAL A 130 -7.11 10.89 -1.94
C VAL A 130 -8.23 9.93 -1.56
N ALA A 131 -8.42 8.86 -2.33
CA ALA A 131 -9.48 7.89 -2.08
C ALA A 131 -9.28 7.16 -0.74
N GLU A 132 -8.04 6.80 -0.42
CA GLU A 132 -7.70 6.11 0.83
C GLU A 132 -7.88 7.00 2.05
N THR A 133 -7.34 8.22 1.99
CA THR A 133 -7.55 9.18 3.07
C THR A 133 -9.03 9.54 3.23
N GLY A 134 -9.78 9.61 2.13
CA GLY A 134 -11.23 9.79 2.16
C GLY A 134 -11.96 8.64 2.84
N ALA A 135 -11.62 7.39 2.51
CA ALA A 135 -12.20 6.20 3.12
C ALA A 135 -11.95 6.15 4.63
N GLU A 136 -10.71 6.40 5.07
CA GLU A 136 -10.37 6.43 6.49
C GLU A 136 -11.06 7.56 7.26
N LEU A 137 -11.27 8.71 6.63
CA LEU A 137 -12.03 9.81 7.22
C LEU A 137 -13.50 9.41 7.39
N LEU A 138 -14.08 8.72 6.42
CA LEU A 138 -15.45 8.21 6.49
C LEU A 138 -15.59 7.15 7.58
N ASP A 139 -14.67 6.21 7.69
CA ASP A 139 -14.70 5.16 8.73
C ASP A 139 -14.60 5.76 10.14
N ARG A 140 -13.75 6.79 10.31
CA ARG A 140 -13.67 7.53 11.57
C ARG A 140 -14.96 8.30 11.87
N ALA A 141 -15.55 8.93 10.87
CA ALA A 141 -16.81 9.65 11.03
C ALA A 141 -17.95 8.68 11.41
N ASP A 142 -18.04 7.53 10.75
CA ASP A 142 -19.03 6.49 11.04
C ASP A 142 -18.88 5.96 12.48
N THR A 143 -17.64 5.68 12.90
CA THR A 143 -17.34 5.27 14.28
C THR A 143 -17.78 6.33 15.29
N ALA A 144 -17.46 7.61 15.04
CA ALA A 144 -17.83 8.71 15.93
C ALA A 144 -19.35 8.93 16.00
N VAL A 145 -20.04 8.80 14.86
CA VAL A 145 -21.51 8.87 14.80
C VAL A 145 -22.14 7.71 15.59
N GLY A 146 -21.66 6.47 15.40
CA GLY A 146 -22.13 5.32 16.16
C GLY A 146 -21.88 5.42 17.67
N GLU A 147 -20.80 6.08 18.09
CA GLU A 147 -20.57 6.43 19.51
C GLU A 147 -21.57 7.46 20.02
N ALA A 148 -21.82 8.52 19.25
CA ALA A 148 -22.80 9.55 19.61
C ALA A 148 -24.22 8.97 19.72
N GLU A 149 -24.62 8.08 18.80
CA GLU A 149 -25.90 7.38 18.84
C GLU A 149 -26.07 6.54 20.12
N ARG A 150 -25.02 5.80 20.50
CA ARG A 150 -25.02 5.02 21.75
C ARG A 150 -25.17 5.92 22.99
N HIS A 151 -24.48 7.06 23.03
CA HIS A 151 -24.64 8.02 24.13
C HIS A 151 -26.05 8.61 24.19
N LEU A 152 -26.63 8.99 23.05
CA LEU A 152 -28.00 9.53 22.98
C LEU A 152 -29.05 8.49 23.41
N ALA A 153 -28.87 7.22 23.03
CA ALA A 153 -29.72 6.14 23.51
C ALA A 153 -29.64 5.97 25.04
N GLY A 154 -28.43 6.06 25.60
CA GLY A 154 -28.22 6.06 27.05
C GLY A 154 -28.93 7.20 27.76
N TYR A 155 -28.85 8.42 27.23
CA TYR A 155 -29.58 9.58 27.78
C TYR A 155 -31.10 9.39 27.72
N ARG A 156 -31.63 8.86 26.61
CA ARG A 156 -33.07 8.58 26.50
C ARG A 156 -33.54 7.59 27.58
N GLN A 157 -32.79 6.52 27.80
CA GLN A 157 -33.09 5.55 28.85
C GLN A 157 -33.03 6.18 30.26
N ALA A 158 -32.07 7.06 30.51
CA ALA A 158 -31.97 7.77 31.78
C ALA A 158 -33.19 8.68 32.01
N VAL A 159 -33.63 9.40 30.97
CA VAL A 159 -34.84 10.24 31.01
C VAL A 159 -36.09 9.41 31.29
N GLU A 160 -36.24 8.25 30.65
CA GLU A 160 -37.36 7.33 30.90
C GLU A 160 -37.39 6.85 32.36
N ARG A 161 -36.23 6.45 32.92
CA ARG A 161 -36.12 6.03 34.33
C ARG A 161 -36.46 7.17 35.29
N LEU A 162 -35.97 8.39 35.03
CA LEU A 162 -36.30 9.56 35.84
C LEU A 162 -37.80 9.91 35.76
N GLY A 163 -38.41 9.75 34.59
CA GLY A 163 -39.85 9.88 34.41
C GLY A 163 -40.66 8.90 35.25
N ALA A 164 -40.24 7.63 35.30
CA ALA A 164 -40.85 6.62 36.16
C ALA A 164 -40.71 6.96 37.65
N VAL A 165 -39.52 7.37 38.10
CA VAL A 165 -39.30 7.81 39.49
C VAL A 165 -40.19 9.01 39.85
N LYS A 166 -40.34 9.98 38.95
CA LYS A 166 -41.24 11.11 39.17
C LYS A 166 -42.69 10.68 39.31
N ALA A 167 -43.16 9.74 38.48
CA ALA A 167 -44.52 9.22 38.55
C ALA A 167 -44.81 8.52 39.90
N GLU A 168 -43.86 7.72 40.39
CA GLU A 168 -43.95 7.08 41.71
C GLU A 168 -44.01 8.13 42.84
N LEU A 169 -43.14 9.15 42.80
CA LEU A 169 -43.16 10.25 43.77
C LEU A 169 -44.50 11.00 43.77
N ASP A 170 -45.09 11.23 42.60
CA ASP A 170 -46.40 11.87 42.48
C ASP A 170 -47.55 10.97 43.00
N GLN A 171 -47.42 9.65 42.91
CA GLN A 171 -48.35 8.70 43.53
C GLN A 171 -48.25 8.74 45.05
N VAL A 172 -47.03 8.69 45.61
CA VAL A 172 -46.78 8.80 47.05
C VAL A 172 -47.30 10.14 47.60
N ARG A 173 -47.06 11.25 46.88
CA ARG A 173 -47.58 12.56 47.27
C ARG A 173 -49.11 12.59 47.31
N ARG A 174 -49.79 11.96 46.35
CA ARG A 174 -51.26 11.85 46.34
C ARG A 174 -51.78 11.03 47.51
N PHE A 175 -51.14 9.92 47.83
CA PHE A 175 -51.48 9.10 48.99
C PHE A 175 -51.42 9.92 50.30
N TYR A 176 -50.31 10.60 50.55
CA TYR A 176 -50.18 11.41 51.78
C TYR A 176 -51.16 12.59 51.84
N ARG A 177 -51.51 13.21 50.71
CA ARG A 177 -52.55 14.25 50.69
C ARG A 177 -53.91 13.68 51.07
N ALA A 178 -54.30 12.54 50.50
CA ALA A 178 -55.57 11.90 50.81
C ALA A 178 -55.66 11.52 52.30
N GLU A 179 -54.60 10.95 52.87
CA GLU A 179 -54.54 10.63 54.30
C GLU A 179 -54.62 11.87 55.20
N SER A 180 -54.13 13.03 54.74
CA SER A 180 -54.15 14.28 55.51
C SER A 180 -55.48 15.05 55.47
N GLU A 181 -56.36 14.76 54.51
CA GLU A 181 -57.66 15.44 54.33
C GLU A 181 -58.81 14.75 55.09
N VAL A 182 -58.58 13.59 55.73
CA VAL A 182 -59.56 12.80 56.49
C VAL A 182 -59.65 13.24 57.98
N ALA A 183 -59.15 14.43 58.33
CA ALA A 183 -59.24 15.00 59.68
C ALA A 183 -60.40 15.98 59.85
#